data_AF-A0ABD2FUY3-F1
#
_entry.id   AF-A0ABD2FUY3-F1
#
_cell.length_a   1.000
_cell.length_b   1.000
_cell.length_c   1.000
_cell.angle_alpha   90.00
_cell.angle_beta   90.00
_cell.angle_gamma   90.00
#
_symmetry.space_group_name_H-M   'P 1'
#
loop_
_entity.id
_entity.type
_entity.pdbx_description
1 polymer ?
#
loop_
_entity_poly.entity_id
_entity_poly.type
_entity_poly.pdbx_seq_one_letter_code
_entity_poly.pdbx_strand_id
1 'polypeptide(L)'
;MLIPRQRIKIALRLWMPVLMLRIVVAHTLIQGSIRPHAIIILPNSAGTEVLVCYEDEGVYIDTYGRITKDTVLQWGEMPASVAYLQSNQVMGWGEKAIELRSANTGNLEGVFMHKKAQKLKFLCERNDKVFFASVQSGGSSQIYFMTLGQNSLFNW
;
A
#
# COMPACT_ATOMS: atom_id res chain seq x y z
N MET A 1 -3.36 -25.98 1.03
CA MET A 1 -4.29 -25.85 2.16
C MET A 1 -5.14 -24.59 1.94
N LEU A 2 -6.36 -24.72 1.43
CA LEU A 2 -7.24 -23.59 1.09
C LEU A 2 -7.93 -23.09 2.36
N ILE A 3 -7.56 -21.91 2.85
CA ILE A 3 -8.23 -21.27 3.98
C ILE A 3 -9.65 -20.85 3.50
N PRO A 4 -10.74 -21.32 4.12
CA PRO A 4 -12.09 -21.06 3.63
C PRO A 4 -12.38 -19.55 3.69
N ARG A 5 -12.86 -18.97 2.58
CA ARG A 5 -13.24 -17.55 2.44
C ARG A 5 -14.11 -17.00 3.58
N GLN A 6 -14.86 -17.84 4.29
CA GLN A 6 -15.66 -17.45 5.45
C GLN A 6 -14.82 -17.14 6.70
N ARG A 7 -13.71 -17.83 6.94
CA ARG A 7 -12.82 -17.55 8.09
C ARG A 7 -12.14 -16.19 7.96
N ILE A 8 -11.76 -15.81 6.73
CA ILE A 8 -11.18 -14.50 6.41
C ILE A 8 -12.19 -13.38 6.74
N LYS A 9 -13.46 -13.55 6.34
CA LYS A 9 -14.52 -12.56 6.62
C LYS A 9 -14.79 -12.39 8.12
N ILE A 10 -14.74 -13.45 8.91
CA ILE A 10 -14.98 -13.40 10.37
C ILE A 10 -13.78 -12.79 11.09
N ALA A 11 -12.56 -13.18 10.71
CA ALA A 11 -11.33 -12.59 11.23
C ALA A 11 -11.27 -11.09 10.95
N LEU A 12 -11.52 -10.64 9.72
CA LEU A 12 -11.57 -9.21 9.39
C LEU A 12 -12.67 -8.46 10.17
N ARG A 13 -13.86 -9.05 10.37
CA ARG A 13 -14.98 -8.40 11.08
C ARG A 13 -14.77 -8.24 12.58
N LEU A 14 -14.05 -9.16 13.23
CA LEU A 14 -13.78 -9.09 14.68
C LEU A 14 -12.44 -8.41 14.98
N TRP A 15 -11.51 -8.42 14.03
CA TRP A 15 -10.15 -7.93 14.23
C TRP A 15 -9.94 -6.48 13.76
N MET A 16 -10.63 -6.02 12.71
CA MET A 16 -10.61 -4.59 12.32
C MET A 16 -11.08 -3.66 13.43
N PRO A 17 -12.13 -3.96 14.22
CA PRO A 17 -12.51 -3.13 15.36
C PRO A 17 -11.43 -3.06 16.44
N VAL A 18 -10.67 -4.14 16.68
CA VAL A 18 -9.61 -4.19 17.69
C VAL A 18 -8.33 -3.48 17.22
N LEU A 19 -7.98 -3.63 15.93
CA LEU A 19 -6.90 -2.85 15.31
C LEU A 19 -7.25 -1.36 15.29
N MET A 20 -8.49 -1.00 14.92
CA MET A 20 -9.00 0.36 15.04
C MET A 20 -8.99 0.84 16.49
N LEU A 21 -9.37 0.00 17.46
CA LEU A 21 -9.32 0.35 18.88
C LEU A 21 -7.88 0.60 19.34
N ARG A 22 -6.90 -0.16 18.86
CA ARG A 22 -5.48 0.07 19.18
C ARG A 22 -4.92 1.31 18.50
N ILE A 23 -5.35 1.63 17.29
CA ILE A 23 -5.04 2.91 16.62
C ILE A 23 -5.69 4.08 17.39
N VAL A 24 -6.93 3.90 17.88
CA VAL A 24 -7.64 4.89 18.70
C VAL A 24 -7.03 5.01 20.12
N VAL A 25 -6.48 3.94 20.68
CA VAL A 25 -5.75 4.00 21.96
C VAL A 25 -4.36 4.64 21.77
N ALA A 26 -3.70 4.44 20.62
CA ALA A 26 -2.53 5.25 20.25
C ALA A 26 -2.90 6.75 20.10
N HIS A 27 -4.10 7.05 19.60
CA HIS A 27 -4.66 8.41 19.52
C HIS A 27 -4.89 9.07 20.89
N THR A 28 -4.97 8.32 22.00
CA THR A 28 -5.02 8.92 23.36
C THR A 28 -3.65 9.37 23.90
N LEU A 29 -2.54 8.91 23.30
CA LEU A 29 -1.17 9.25 23.73
C LEU A 29 -0.46 10.25 22.79
N ILE A 30 -0.97 10.43 21.56
CA ILE A 30 -0.43 11.35 20.56
C ILE A 30 -1.53 12.38 20.25
N GLN A 31 -1.29 13.65 20.53
CA GLN A 31 -2.21 14.77 20.21
C GLN A 31 -2.33 14.94 18.68
N GLY A 32 -3.16 14.13 18.01
CA GLY A 32 -3.42 14.27 16.59
C GLY A 32 -4.28 13.16 15.99
N SER A 33 -5.10 13.52 15.01
CA SER A 33 -5.90 12.55 14.24
C SER A 33 -4.99 11.79 13.27
N ILE A 34 -4.85 10.47 13.43
CA ILE A 34 -4.19 9.59 12.46
C ILE A 34 -5.15 9.28 11.31
N ARG A 35 -4.71 9.43 10.05
CA ARG A 35 -5.47 9.14 8.83
C ARG A 35 -4.97 7.86 8.15
N PRO A 36 -5.52 6.68 8.49
CA PRO A 36 -5.23 5.45 7.76
C PRO A 36 -5.85 5.49 6.36
N HIS A 37 -5.14 4.97 5.35
CA HIS A 37 -5.62 4.95 3.97
C HIS A 37 -5.37 3.64 3.21
N ALA A 38 -4.45 2.78 3.65
CA ALA A 38 -4.24 1.46 3.03
C ALA A 38 -3.81 0.38 4.03
N ILE A 39 -4.25 -0.85 3.78
CA ILE A 39 -3.74 -2.07 4.43
C ILE A 39 -3.47 -3.08 3.31
N ILE A 40 -2.22 -3.53 3.21
CA ILE A 40 -1.77 -4.43 2.13
C ILE A 40 -1.26 -5.71 2.76
N ILE A 41 -1.82 -6.85 2.37
CA ILE A 41 -1.35 -8.16 2.83
C ILE A 41 -0.01 -8.46 2.14
N LEU A 42 1.03 -8.73 2.92
CA LEU A 42 2.34 -9.00 2.35
C LEU A 42 2.36 -10.37 1.66
N PRO A 43 2.94 -10.46 0.44
CA PRO A 43 3.13 -11.75 -0.21
C PRO A 43 4.03 -12.65 0.63
N ASN A 44 3.92 -13.96 0.45
CA ASN A 44 4.75 -14.98 1.13
C ASN A 44 4.65 -15.01 2.67
N SER A 45 3.78 -14.21 3.29
CA SER A 45 3.55 -14.19 4.76
C SER A 45 2.44 -15.15 5.22
N ALA A 46 1.88 -15.98 4.34
CA ALA A 46 0.65 -16.75 4.61
C ALA A 46 -0.54 -15.90 5.14
N GLY A 47 -0.51 -14.58 4.89
CA GLY A 47 -1.52 -13.64 5.37
C GLY A 47 -1.34 -13.20 6.82
N THR A 48 -0.19 -13.47 7.44
CA THR A 48 0.08 -13.09 8.83
C THR A 48 0.80 -11.74 8.97
N GLU A 49 1.24 -11.14 7.87
CA GLU A 49 1.88 -9.83 7.87
C GLU A 49 1.19 -8.89 6.89
N VAL A 50 1.11 -7.61 7.27
CA VAL A 50 0.51 -6.54 6.51
C VAL A 50 1.39 -5.28 6.54
N LEU A 51 1.37 -4.52 5.45
CA LEU A 51 1.83 -3.13 5.42
C LEU A 51 0.62 -2.24 5.71
N VAL A 52 0.66 -1.48 6.79
CA VAL A 52 -0.36 -0.48 7.14
C VAL A 52 0.17 0.89 6.76
N CYS A 53 -0.62 1.65 6.02
CA CYS A 53 -0.27 3.00 5.60
C CYS A 53 -1.23 4.01 6.24
N TYR A 54 -0.65 5.03 6.85
CA TYR A 54 -1.35 6.16 7.48
C TYR A 54 -0.55 7.43 7.21
N GLU A 55 -1.24 8.56 7.03
CA GLU A 55 -0.59 9.82 6.62
C GLU A 55 0.38 9.57 5.44
N ASP A 56 1.63 9.99 5.54
CA ASP A 56 2.71 9.74 4.59
C ASP A 56 3.64 8.59 5.02
N GLU A 57 3.20 7.71 5.93
CA GLU A 57 3.98 6.61 6.49
C GLU A 57 3.41 5.23 6.18
N GLY A 58 4.30 4.23 6.06
CA GLY A 58 3.97 2.82 5.88
C GLY A 58 4.79 1.93 6.80
N VAL A 59 4.12 1.12 7.63
CA VAL A 59 4.75 0.24 8.63
C VAL A 59 4.36 -1.22 8.43
N TYR A 60 5.33 -2.11 8.58
CA TYR A 60 5.12 -3.56 8.49
C TYR A 60 4.75 -4.13 9.86
N ILE A 61 3.57 -4.76 9.95
CA ILE A 61 3.08 -5.36 11.18
C ILE A 61 2.55 -6.77 10.97
N ASP A 62 2.56 -7.58 12.02
CA ASP A 62 1.88 -8.87 12.05
C ASP A 62 0.39 -8.74 12.41
N THR A 63 -0.32 -9.87 12.34
CA THR A 63 -1.71 -10.00 12.81
C THR A 63 -1.88 -9.93 14.33
N TYR A 64 -0.87 -9.52 15.08
CA TYR A 64 -0.96 -9.17 16.51
C TYR A 64 -0.68 -7.68 16.75
N GLY A 65 -0.40 -6.92 15.69
CA GLY A 65 -0.05 -5.50 15.72
C GLY A 65 1.40 -5.24 16.14
N ARG A 66 2.29 -6.22 16.03
CA ARG A 66 3.72 -6.07 16.31
C ARG A 66 4.45 -5.66 15.06
N ILE A 67 5.38 -4.72 15.17
CA ILE A 67 6.25 -4.31 14.07
C ILE A 67 7.10 -5.52 13.66
N THR A 68 7.09 -5.88 12.37
CA THR A 68 7.86 -7.01 11.84
C THR A 68 9.11 -6.61 11.06
N LYS A 69 9.22 -5.33 10.70
CA LYS A 69 10.44 -4.75 10.12
C LYS A 69 10.72 -3.39 10.75
N ASP A 70 11.99 -3.12 11.03
CA ASP A 70 12.43 -1.80 11.54
C ASP A 70 12.31 -0.70 10.48
N THR A 71 12.24 -1.08 9.21
CA THR A 71 12.07 -0.16 8.07
C THR A 71 10.67 0.48 8.08
N VAL A 72 10.64 1.80 8.01
CA VAL A 72 9.43 2.60 7.76
C VAL A 72 9.51 3.18 6.35
N LEU A 73 8.40 3.10 5.62
CA LEU A 73 8.24 3.81 4.34
C LEU A 73 7.78 5.24 4.62
N GLN A 74 8.45 6.23 4.06
CA GLN A 74 8.12 7.65 4.25
C GLN A 74 7.90 8.35 2.91
N TRP A 75 6.67 8.49 2.44
CA TRP A 75 6.36 9.22 1.21
C TRP A 75 6.56 10.74 1.39
N GLY A 76 6.79 11.48 0.30
CA GLY A 76 6.87 12.94 0.36
C GLY A 76 5.51 13.63 0.59
N GLU A 77 4.41 12.91 0.37
CA GLU A 77 3.04 13.30 0.67
C GLU A 77 2.18 12.07 0.94
N MET A 78 1.02 12.24 1.59
CA MET A 78 0.07 11.14 1.81
C MET A 78 -0.42 10.58 0.46
N PRO A 79 -0.09 9.33 0.10
CA PRO A 79 -0.52 8.76 -1.17
C PRO A 79 -2.03 8.47 -1.15
N ALA A 80 -2.72 8.73 -2.25
CA ALA A 80 -4.13 8.40 -2.43
C ALA A 80 -4.37 6.90 -2.66
N SER A 81 -3.33 6.18 -3.06
CA SER A 81 -3.34 4.74 -3.30
C SER A 81 -1.93 4.19 -3.11
N VAL A 82 -1.82 2.98 -2.56
CA VAL A 82 -0.55 2.29 -2.32
C VAL A 82 -0.65 0.87 -2.85
N ALA A 83 0.43 0.36 -3.44
CA ALA A 83 0.52 -1.03 -3.90
C ALA A 83 1.88 -1.64 -3.53
N TYR A 84 1.86 -2.91 -3.14
CA TYR A 84 3.05 -3.73 -2.99
C TYR A 84 3.20 -4.59 -4.25
N LEU A 85 4.35 -4.48 -4.91
CA LEU A 85 4.64 -5.16 -6.17
C LEU A 85 5.34 -6.50 -5.95
N GLN A 86 5.23 -7.40 -6.93
CA GLN A 86 5.93 -8.68 -6.95
C GLN A 86 7.46 -8.52 -6.93
N SER A 87 7.96 -7.40 -7.45
CA SER A 87 9.38 -7.02 -7.43
C SER A 87 9.91 -6.61 -6.04
N ASN A 88 9.11 -6.76 -4.98
CA ASN A 88 9.46 -6.35 -3.62
C ASN A 88 9.70 -4.83 -3.51
N GLN A 89 8.90 -4.07 -4.24
CA GLN A 89 8.85 -2.62 -4.22
C GLN A 89 7.46 -2.17 -3.78
N VAL A 90 7.37 -0.98 -3.20
CA VAL A 90 6.11 -0.34 -2.83
C VAL A 90 5.95 0.92 -3.65
N MET A 91 4.80 1.04 -4.30
CA MET A 91 4.41 2.22 -5.05
C MET A 91 3.38 3.03 -4.27
N GLY A 92 3.59 4.34 -4.16
CA GLY A 92 2.62 5.30 -3.62
C GLY A 92 2.21 6.30 -4.69
N TRP A 93 0.91 6.38 -4.98
CA TRP A 93 0.33 7.36 -5.90
C TRP A 93 -0.06 8.61 -5.12
N GLY A 94 0.81 9.62 -5.10
CA GLY A 94 0.52 10.95 -4.61
C GLY A 94 -0.29 11.79 -5.59
N GLU A 95 -0.61 13.01 -5.19
CA GLU A 95 -1.27 13.99 -6.04
C GLU A 95 -0.30 14.64 -7.03
N LYS A 96 0.98 14.78 -6.64
CA LYS A 96 2.04 15.42 -7.43
C LYS A 96 2.94 14.41 -8.14
N ALA A 97 3.15 13.24 -7.54
CA ALA A 97 4.03 12.22 -8.09
C ALA A 97 3.63 10.81 -7.68
N ILE A 98 4.08 9.83 -8.46
CA ILE A 98 4.12 8.42 -8.05
C ILE A 98 5.53 8.12 -7.55
N GLU A 99 5.66 7.69 -6.31
CA GLU A 99 6.92 7.24 -5.73
C GLU A 99 7.03 5.72 -5.77
N LEU A 100 8.20 5.21 -6.12
CA LEU A 100 8.59 3.80 -6.04
C LEU A 100 9.67 3.67 -4.97
N ARG A 101 9.45 2.80 -3.98
CA ARG A 101 10.35 2.60 -2.84
C ARG A 101 10.69 1.13 -2.66
N SER A 102 11.89 0.87 -2.15
CA SER A 102 12.30 -0.49 -1.76
C SER A 102 11.46 -0.99 -0.58
N ALA A 103 10.85 -2.16 -0.67
CA ALA A 103 10.13 -2.75 0.48
C ALA A 103 11.06 -3.29 1.59
N ASN A 104 12.37 -3.36 1.32
CA ASN A 104 13.36 -3.82 2.29
C ASN A 104 13.97 -2.65 3.06
N THR A 105 14.41 -1.62 2.34
CA THR A 105 15.17 -0.51 2.93
C THR A 105 14.37 0.78 3.07
N GLY A 106 13.21 0.91 2.41
CA GLY A 106 12.41 2.14 2.37
C GLY A 106 12.98 3.25 1.49
N ASN A 107 14.16 3.01 0.88
CA ASN A 107 14.82 3.96 0.00
C ASN A 107 13.94 4.30 -1.22
N LEU A 108 14.02 5.55 -1.65
CA LEU A 108 13.37 6.03 -2.85
C LEU A 108 14.12 5.53 -4.09
N GLU A 109 13.47 4.69 -4.89
CA GLU A 109 14.04 4.07 -6.09
C GLU A 109 13.57 4.76 -7.39
N GLY A 110 12.43 5.48 -7.35
CA GLY A 110 11.95 6.25 -8.49
C GLY A 110 10.85 7.24 -8.15
N VAL A 111 10.75 8.31 -8.94
CA VAL A 111 9.69 9.33 -8.84
C VAL A 111 9.18 9.66 -10.22
N PHE A 112 7.87 9.53 -10.42
CA PHE A 112 7.18 9.86 -11.67
C PHE A 112 6.27 11.06 -11.44
N MET A 113 6.76 12.24 -11.83
CA MET A 113 6.05 13.51 -11.63
C MET A 113 4.83 13.63 -12.55
N HIS A 114 3.74 14.18 -12.02
CA HIS A 114 2.56 14.52 -12.80
C HIS A 114 2.67 15.94 -13.37
N LYS A 115 2.24 16.14 -14.62
CA LYS A 115 2.16 17.49 -15.22
C LYS A 115 1.12 18.37 -14.53
N LYS A 116 0.10 17.75 -13.95
CA LYS A 116 -0.99 18.38 -13.20
C LYS A 116 -1.37 17.47 -12.03
N ALA A 117 -1.81 18.09 -10.94
CA ALA A 117 -2.35 17.36 -9.80
C ALA A 117 -3.49 16.43 -10.25
N GLN A 118 -3.41 15.15 -9.91
CA GLN A 118 -4.41 14.15 -10.30
C GLN A 118 -4.53 13.05 -9.25
N LYS A 119 -5.77 12.65 -8.95
CA LYS A 119 -6.03 11.52 -8.06
C LYS A 119 -5.98 10.22 -8.87
N LEU A 120 -4.88 9.50 -8.73
CA LEU A 120 -4.69 8.20 -9.34
C LEU A 120 -4.95 7.09 -8.32
N LYS A 121 -5.54 6.00 -8.80
CA LYS A 121 -5.78 4.79 -8.01
C LYS A 121 -5.12 3.60 -8.69
N PHE A 122 -4.35 2.84 -7.92
CA PHE A 122 -3.87 1.54 -8.34
C PHE A 122 -5.05 0.61 -8.66
N LEU A 123 -4.91 -0.18 -9.72
CA LEU A 123 -5.87 -1.22 -10.08
C LEU A 123 -5.26 -2.60 -9.88
N CYS A 124 -4.17 -2.89 -10.58
CA CYS A 124 -3.46 -4.16 -10.46
C CYS A 124 -2.05 -4.09 -11.05
N GLU A 125 -1.22 -5.03 -10.61
CA GLU A 125 -0.01 -5.44 -11.32
C GLU A 125 -0.35 -6.70 -12.12
N ARG A 126 0.08 -6.74 -13.38
CA ARG A 126 -0.02 -7.92 -14.24
C ARG A 126 1.17 -7.98 -15.19
N ASN A 127 1.91 -9.09 -15.14
CA ASN A 127 3.18 -9.27 -15.87
C ASN A 127 4.18 -8.17 -15.48
N ASP A 128 4.74 -7.48 -16.47
CA ASP A 128 5.65 -6.35 -16.32
C ASP A 128 4.91 -5.00 -16.22
N LYS A 129 3.58 -4.99 -16.02
CA LYS A 129 2.78 -3.77 -16.09
C LYS A 129 2.02 -3.49 -14.81
N VAL A 130 1.99 -2.22 -14.44
CA VAL A 130 1.13 -1.69 -13.39
C VAL A 130 0.04 -0.86 -14.04
N PHE A 131 -1.21 -1.23 -13.79
CA PHE A 131 -2.40 -0.53 -14.25
C PHE A 131 -2.95 0.35 -13.13
N PHE A 132 -3.32 1.58 -13.49
CA PHE A 132 -3.89 2.55 -12.58
C PHE A 132 -4.88 3.44 -13.32
N ALA A 133 -5.78 4.10 -12.59
CA ALA A 133 -6.80 4.95 -13.20
C ALA A 133 -6.86 6.33 -12.55
N SER A 134 -7.18 7.35 -13.37
CA SER A 134 -7.63 8.65 -12.87
C SER A 134 -9.16 8.69 -12.86
N VAL A 135 -9.74 9.25 -11.81
CA VAL A 135 -11.16 9.66 -11.80
C VAL A 135 -11.24 11.13 -12.19
N GLN A 136 -11.88 11.44 -13.31
CA GLN A 136 -12.03 12.81 -13.79
C GLN A 136 -13.34 13.41 -13.28
N SER A 137 -13.37 14.74 -13.12
CA SER A 137 -14.59 15.48 -12.83
C SER A 137 -15.61 15.24 -13.95
N GLY A 138 -16.79 14.70 -13.62
CA GLY A 138 -17.83 14.32 -14.59
C GLY A 138 -18.05 12.81 -14.74
N GLY A 139 -17.37 11.98 -13.94
CA GLY A 139 -17.62 10.53 -13.87
C GLY A 139 -16.90 9.69 -14.92
N SER A 140 -16.18 10.32 -15.85
CA SER A 140 -15.27 9.61 -16.74
C SER A 140 -14.03 9.12 -15.98
N SER A 141 -13.49 7.98 -16.41
CA SER A 141 -12.25 7.42 -15.88
C SER A 141 -11.31 7.10 -17.03
N GLN A 142 -10.02 7.31 -16.82
CA GLN A 142 -8.98 6.95 -17.77
C GLN A 142 -8.05 5.94 -17.15
N ILE A 143 -7.75 4.87 -17.88
CA ILE A 143 -6.83 3.82 -17.48
C ILE A 143 -5.47 4.14 -18.09
N TYR A 144 -4.44 4.05 -17.26
CA TYR A 144 -3.04 4.17 -17.63
C TYR A 144 -2.33 2.88 -17.28
N PHE A 145 -1.18 2.67 -17.90
CA PHE A 145 -0.24 1.64 -17.49
C PHE A 145 1.20 2.16 -17.54
N MET A 146 2.04 1.58 -16.71
CA MET A 146 3.49 1.75 -16.78
C MET A 146 4.15 0.37 -16.87
N THR A 147 5.26 0.30 -17.58
CA THR A 147 6.09 -0.90 -17.64
C THR A 147 7.13 -0.83 -16.52
N LEU A 148 7.17 -1.83 -15.65
CA LEU A 148 8.23 -2.00 -14.67
C LEU A 148 9.47 -2.52 -15.41
N GLY A 149 10.63 -1.89 -15.18
CA GLY A 149 11.88 -2.33 -15.79
C GLY A 149 12.17 -3.79 -15.41
N GLN A 150 12.49 -4.63 -16.39
CA GLN A 150 12.83 -6.02 -16.15
C GLN A 150 14.11 -6.13 -15.32
N ASN A 151 13.99 -6.36 -14.01
CA ASN A 151 15.01 -7.12 -13.30
C ASN A 151 14.75 -8.61 -13.59
N SER A 152 15.25 -9.04 -14.74
CA SER A 152 15.53 -10.42 -15.21
C SER A 152 15.23 -11.59 -14.25
N LEU A 153 13.96 -11.97 -14.01
CA LEU A 153 13.60 -13.22 -13.31
C LEU A 153 12.30 -13.89 -13.80
N PHE A 154 11.94 -13.73 -15.08
CA PHE A 154 11.03 -14.66 -15.75
C PHE A 154 11.80 -15.48 -16.79
N ASN A 155 12.58 -16.45 -16.33
CA ASN A 155 12.90 -17.60 -17.18
C ASN A 155 11.67 -18.51 -17.15
N TRP A 156 10.97 -18.58 -18.29
CA TRP A 156 10.04 -19.66 -18.60
C TRP A 156 10.80 -20.95 -18.89
#